data_AF-A0A970Y4I8-F1
#
_entry.id   AF-A0A970Y4I8-F1
#
_cell.length_a   1.000
_cell.length_b   1.000
_cell.length_c   1.000
_cell.angle_alpha   90.00
_cell.angle_beta   90.00
_cell.angle_gamma   90.00
#
_symmetry.space_group_name_H-M   'P 1'
#
loop_
_entity.id
_entity.type
_entity.pdbx_description
1 polymer ?
#
loop_
_entity_poly.entity_id
_entity_poly.type
_entity_poly.pdbx_seq_one_letter_code
_entity_poly.pdbx_strand_id
1 'polypeptide(L)'
;EKGTKWSELRRAHGIERPHNVRYWCIGNEMDGPWQIGHMPAREYGLKARDAAQQMRMVDPTLRLIACGSSSPGMGTYLEWDREILEECYDMVDGLSLHCYYRNDAEETGAAGDTAKFLSFNLEMEEQIREVAGVCDYVRARKRSRKRLWLSFDEWNVWYRQRGGDGGRQKAPRLLEEVYNLEDALLVGGFLNSLMRSADRVHIACLAQLVNVIAPLSTSPTGLLRQTTYYPYLWALEQARGEVLRLAVESPAYNVAGKGAIPYIDASGTFDRQGGGCSLFLLNRDLEKAREVELVWRDAAPRAVARARVLTGNDLKAVNTFEAPTKVAPQELAPPRPGSKMTLELPPRSYAALEFTL
;
A
#
# COMPACT_ATOMS: atom_id res chain seq x y z
N GLU A 1 29.36 -18.18 -3.00
CA GLU A 1 28.52 -18.57 -4.16
C GLU A 1 28.41 -20.09 -4.37
N LYS A 2 29.51 -20.84 -4.26
CA LYS A 2 29.61 -22.31 -4.35
C LYS A 2 30.61 -22.84 -3.30
N GLY A 3 30.73 -24.16 -3.16
CA GLY A 3 31.76 -24.82 -2.33
C GLY A 3 31.39 -25.03 -0.86
N THR A 4 30.18 -24.69 -0.44
CA THR A 4 29.65 -24.97 0.90
C THR A 4 28.44 -25.90 0.83
N LYS A 5 28.17 -26.65 1.90
CA LYS A 5 27.05 -27.60 2.00
C LYS A 5 25.75 -27.07 1.41
N TRP A 6 25.31 -25.88 1.84
CA TRP A 6 24.04 -25.30 1.41
C TRP A 6 24.08 -24.73 -0.01
N SER A 7 25.21 -24.18 -0.44
CA SER A 7 25.37 -23.71 -1.83
C SER A 7 25.37 -24.86 -2.83
N GLU A 8 25.97 -26.01 -2.50
CA GLU A 8 25.95 -27.20 -3.37
C GLU A 8 24.59 -27.88 -3.35
N LEU A 9 23.86 -27.86 -2.22
CA LEU A 9 22.48 -28.36 -2.19
C LEU A 9 21.56 -27.60 -3.15
N ARG A 10 21.65 -26.25 -3.18
CA ARG A 10 20.93 -25.42 -4.17
C ARG A 10 21.24 -25.86 -5.61
N ARG A 11 22.53 -26.10 -5.91
CA ARG A 11 23.00 -26.52 -7.24
C ARG A 11 22.53 -27.93 -7.59
N ALA A 12 22.54 -28.85 -6.64
CA ALA A 12 22.01 -30.21 -6.80
C ALA A 12 20.50 -30.21 -7.10
N HIS A 13 19.76 -29.18 -6.64
CA HIS A 13 18.36 -28.95 -7.01
C HIS A 13 18.19 -28.25 -8.38
N GLY A 14 19.25 -28.16 -9.19
CA GLY A 14 19.20 -27.60 -10.55
C GLY A 14 19.39 -26.08 -10.63
N ILE A 15 19.69 -25.40 -9.52
CA ILE A 15 19.85 -23.94 -9.49
C ILE A 15 21.33 -23.58 -9.31
N GLU A 16 22.02 -23.42 -10.44
CA GLU A 16 23.45 -23.16 -10.48
C GLU A 16 23.84 -21.85 -9.76
N ARG A 17 23.22 -20.75 -10.17
CA ARG A 17 23.53 -19.39 -9.65
C ARG A 17 22.76 -19.11 -8.35
N PRO A 18 23.31 -18.28 -7.44
CA PRO A 18 22.57 -17.84 -6.26
C PRO A 18 21.33 -17.02 -6.65
N HIS A 19 20.26 -17.11 -5.85
CA HIS A 19 19.04 -16.33 -6.04
C HIS A 19 19.24 -14.82 -5.79
N ASN A 20 20.29 -14.45 -5.04
CA ASN A 20 20.62 -13.07 -4.68
C ASN A 20 19.44 -12.31 -4.04
N VAL A 21 18.68 -12.98 -3.16
CA VAL A 21 17.59 -12.36 -2.39
C VAL A 21 18.20 -11.31 -1.46
N ARG A 22 17.89 -10.04 -1.73
CA ARG A 22 18.51 -8.89 -1.06
C ARG A 22 17.75 -8.44 0.19
N TYR A 23 16.43 -8.55 0.17
CA TYR A 23 15.54 -8.09 1.24
C TYR A 23 15.01 -9.30 2.03
N TRP A 24 15.08 -9.22 3.36
CA TRP A 24 14.63 -10.28 4.25
C TRP A 24 13.87 -9.71 5.44
N CYS A 25 12.67 -10.23 5.69
CA CYS A 25 11.92 -9.99 6.92
C CYS A 25 12.35 -11.01 7.99
N ILE A 26 12.63 -10.53 9.20
CA ILE A 26 13.07 -11.36 10.32
C ILE A 26 11.86 -11.79 11.15
N GLY A 27 11.12 -12.78 10.66
CA GLY A 27 9.85 -13.24 11.27
C GLY A 27 8.63 -12.60 10.61
N ASN A 28 7.49 -12.66 11.30
CA ASN A 28 6.21 -12.08 10.85
C ASN A 28 5.34 -11.78 12.08
N GLU A 29 4.78 -10.58 12.23
CA GLU A 29 3.71 -10.26 13.21
C GLU A 29 3.89 -10.90 14.60
N MET A 30 5.09 -10.80 15.19
CA MET A 30 5.41 -11.56 16.40
C MET A 30 4.73 -11.01 17.67
N ASP A 31 4.05 -9.87 17.56
CA ASP A 31 3.22 -9.24 18.59
C ASP A 31 1.79 -9.78 18.64
N GLY A 32 1.33 -10.42 17.56
CA GLY A 32 -0.02 -10.97 17.45
C GLY A 32 -0.17 -12.26 18.26
N PRO A 33 -1.16 -12.39 19.16
CA PRO A 33 -1.40 -13.62 19.93
C PRO A 33 -1.84 -14.82 19.07
N TRP A 34 -2.23 -14.59 17.81
CA TRP A 34 -2.52 -15.63 16.84
C TRP A 34 -1.25 -16.29 16.27
N GLN A 35 -0.10 -15.63 16.39
CA GLN A 35 1.11 -16.06 15.71
C GLN A 35 1.80 -17.22 16.44
N ILE A 36 2.19 -18.25 15.69
CA ILE A 36 2.96 -19.36 16.26
C ILE A 36 4.31 -18.83 16.73
N GLY A 37 4.58 -19.00 18.03
CA GLY A 37 5.80 -18.50 18.65
C GLY A 37 5.76 -17.01 19.00
N HIS A 38 4.57 -16.40 19.07
CA HIS A 38 4.36 -15.08 19.69
C HIS A 38 5.22 -14.92 20.96
N MET A 39 5.85 -13.76 21.09
CA MET A 39 6.79 -13.47 22.18
C MET A 39 6.76 -11.99 22.55
N PRO A 40 7.17 -11.62 23.78
CA PRO A 40 7.30 -10.22 24.17
C PRO A 40 8.26 -9.42 23.27
N ALA A 41 8.00 -8.12 23.11
CA ALA A 41 8.75 -7.23 22.21
C ALA A 41 10.27 -7.32 22.41
N ARG A 42 10.74 -7.18 23.65
CA ARG A 42 12.18 -7.25 23.95
C ARG A 42 12.80 -8.59 23.58
N GLU A 43 12.10 -9.70 23.78
CA GLU A 43 12.58 -11.04 23.39
C GLU A 43 12.74 -11.13 21.87
N TYR A 44 11.74 -10.66 21.12
CA TYR A 44 11.82 -10.56 19.67
C TYR A 44 12.99 -9.67 19.23
N GLY A 45 13.16 -8.48 19.83
CA GLY A 45 14.24 -7.55 19.49
C GLY A 45 15.63 -8.15 19.69
N LEU A 46 15.85 -8.88 20.78
CA LEU A 46 17.10 -9.62 21.04
C LEU A 46 17.35 -10.72 19.99
N LYS A 47 16.31 -11.50 19.67
CA LYS A 47 16.39 -12.57 18.67
C LYS A 47 16.61 -12.03 17.26
N ALA A 48 15.94 -10.94 16.91
CA ALA A 48 16.10 -10.26 15.62
C ALA A 48 17.51 -9.68 15.47
N ARG A 49 18.09 -9.11 16.53
CA ARG A 49 19.49 -8.66 16.54
C ARG A 49 20.45 -9.81 16.25
N ASP A 50 20.33 -10.92 16.97
CA ASP A 50 21.21 -12.08 16.82
C ASP A 50 21.10 -12.70 15.42
N ALA A 51 19.87 -12.91 14.94
CA ALA A 51 19.62 -13.39 13.58
C ALA A 51 20.23 -12.45 12.53
N ALA A 52 20.02 -11.14 12.65
CA ALA A 52 20.58 -10.15 11.74
C ALA A 52 22.12 -10.14 11.74
N GLN A 53 22.76 -10.29 12.90
CA GLN A 53 24.22 -10.40 13.00
C GLN A 53 24.74 -11.62 12.26
N GLN A 54 24.14 -12.79 12.47
CA GLN A 54 24.52 -14.03 11.80
C GLN A 54 24.31 -13.92 10.28
N MET A 55 23.18 -13.36 9.85
CA MET A 55 22.90 -13.14 8.42
C MET A 55 23.94 -12.22 7.77
N ARG A 56 24.31 -11.10 8.43
CA ARG A 56 25.31 -10.17 7.91
C ARG A 56 26.73 -10.72 7.90
N MET A 57 27.06 -11.66 8.79
CA MET A 57 28.33 -12.38 8.74
C MET A 57 28.44 -13.21 7.46
N VAL A 58 27.31 -13.76 6.98
CA VAL A 58 27.25 -14.53 5.72
C VAL A 58 27.20 -13.60 4.51
N ASP A 59 26.36 -12.58 4.55
CA ASP A 59 26.21 -11.59 3.47
C ASP A 59 25.97 -10.19 4.04
N PRO A 60 26.99 -9.31 4.04
CA PRO A 60 26.86 -7.95 4.58
C PRO A 60 26.01 -7.03 3.70
N THR A 61 25.65 -7.44 2.48
CA THR A 61 24.90 -6.62 1.51
C THR A 61 23.38 -6.67 1.68
N LEU A 62 22.90 -7.54 2.58
CA LEU A 62 21.49 -7.74 2.86
C LEU A 62 20.82 -6.48 3.42
N ARG A 63 19.52 -6.37 3.11
CA ARG A 63 18.59 -5.39 3.65
C ARG A 63 17.59 -6.11 4.55
N LEU A 64 17.62 -5.80 5.84
CA LEU A 64 16.90 -6.56 6.86
C LEU A 64 15.74 -5.74 7.43
N ILE A 65 14.57 -6.36 7.55
CA ILE A 65 13.33 -5.73 8.03
C ILE A 65 12.92 -6.41 9.34
N ALA A 66 12.79 -5.62 10.42
CA ALA A 66 12.18 -6.08 11.65
C ALA A 66 10.65 -6.04 11.56
N CYS A 67 9.96 -6.93 12.27
CA CYS A 67 8.51 -6.95 12.36
C CYS A 67 8.03 -5.87 13.32
N GLY A 68 7.33 -4.86 12.78
CA GLY A 68 6.60 -3.90 13.60
C GLY A 68 5.29 -4.48 14.14
N SER A 69 4.47 -3.61 14.72
CA SER A 69 3.14 -3.96 15.20
C SER A 69 2.23 -4.47 14.07
N SER A 70 1.43 -5.50 14.36
CA SER A 70 0.51 -6.13 13.39
C SER A 70 -0.64 -5.23 12.95
N SER A 71 -1.02 -4.24 13.75
CA SER A 71 -1.97 -3.18 13.36
C SER A 71 -1.97 -2.02 14.35
N PRO A 72 -2.51 -0.85 13.98
CA PRO A 72 -2.78 0.24 14.92
C PRO A 72 -3.74 -0.12 16.06
N GLY A 73 -4.57 -1.15 15.89
CA GLY A 73 -5.51 -1.63 16.91
C GLY A 73 -4.88 -2.51 17.99
N MET A 74 -3.59 -2.84 17.88
CA MET A 74 -2.89 -3.63 18.88
C MET A 74 -2.72 -2.85 20.18
N GLY A 75 -2.95 -3.49 21.32
CA GLY A 75 -2.68 -2.87 22.64
C GLY A 75 -1.21 -2.53 22.88
N THR A 76 -0.30 -3.09 22.08
CA THR A 76 1.14 -2.87 22.09
C THR A 76 1.62 -1.90 20.99
N TYR A 77 0.70 -1.30 20.22
CA TYR A 77 1.04 -0.44 19.09
C TYR A 77 1.98 0.70 19.51
N LEU A 78 3.03 0.96 18.70
CA LEU A 78 4.16 1.86 18.94
C LEU A 78 5.09 1.47 20.11
N GLU A 79 4.57 0.92 21.21
CA GLU A 79 5.40 0.41 22.31
C GLU A 79 6.25 -0.78 21.86
N TRP A 80 5.64 -1.72 21.13
CA TRP A 80 6.31 -2.82 20.47
C TRP A 80 7.44 -2.31 19.57
N ASP A 81 7.12 -1.43 18.62
CA ASP A 81 8.09 -0.89 17.66
C ASP A 81 9.27 -0.21 18.36
N ARG A 82 9.01 0.53 19.45
CA ARG A 82 10.05 1.15 20.26
C ARG A 82 10.96 0.09 20.89
N GLU A 83 10.41 -0.89 21.59
CA GLU A 83 11.18 -1.87 22.35
C GLU A 83 12.02 -2.77 21.46
N ILE A 84 11.47 -3.25 20.35
CA ILE A 84 12.23 -4.09 19.41
C ILE A 84 13.40 -3.30 18.83
N LEU A 85 13.17 -2.04 18.44
CA LEU A 85 14.19 -1.21 17.82
C LEU A 85 15.26 -0.82 18.83
N GLU A 86 14.90 -0.59 20.10
CA GLU A 86 15.90 -0.37 21.16
C GLU A 86 16.89 -1.54 21.28
N GLU A 87 16.52 -2.76 20.91
CA GLU A 87 17.42 -3.91 20.91
C GLU A 87 18.14 -4.12 19.58
N CYS A 88 17.49 -3.90 18.42
CA CYS A 88 18.01 -4.31 17.11
C CYS A 88 18.33 -3.19 16.12
N TYR A 89 18.15 -1.91 16.47
CA TYR A 89 18.25 -0.74 15.55
C TYR A 89 19.45 -0.80 14.61
N ASP A 90 20.64 -1.08 15.14
CA ASP A 90 21.89 -1.00 14.37
C ASP A 90 22.03 -2.13 13.35
N MET A 91 21.28 -3.22 13.50
CA MET A 91 21.37 -4.41 12.65
C MET A 91 20.35 -4.45 11.52
N VAL A 92 19.21 -3.76 11.65
CA VAL A 92 18.13 -3.73 10.65
C VAL A 92 18.17 -2.48 9.78
N ASP A 93 17.56 -2.52 8.60
CA ASP A 93 17.48 -1.40 7.67
C ASP A 93 16.07 -0.79 7.62
N GLY A 94 15.04 -1.60 7.88
CA GLY A 94 13.66 -1.11 7.93
C GLY A 94 12.79 -1.79 8.99
N LEU A 95 11.59 -1.27 9.14
CA LEU A 95 10.54 -1.75 10.05
C LEU A 95 9.26 -2.02 9.26
N SER A 96 8.60 -3.15 9.52
CA SER A 96 7.35 -3.51 8.86
C SER A 96 6.13 -2.76 9.41
N LEU A 97 5.13 -2.49 8.56
CA LEU A 97 3.83 -1.90 8.92
C LEU A 97 2.72 -2.72 8.27
N HIS A 98 1.71 -3.00 9.06
CA HIS A 98 0.60 -3.85 8.68
C HIS A 98 -0.71 -3.09 8.97
N CYS A 99 -1.65 -3.09 8.01
CA CYS A 99 -2.99 -2.53 8.23
C CYS A 99 -4.00 -3.05 7.21
N TYR A 100 -5.13 -3.53 7.71
CA TYR A 100 -6.27 -3.95 6.89
C TYR A 100 -7.50 -3.12 7.21
N TYR A 101 -8.14 -2.59 6.18
CA TYR A 101 -9.22 -1.63 6.32
C TYR A 101 -10.58 -2.27 6.04
N ARG A 102 -11.59 -1.86 6.82
CA ARG A 102 -12.90 -2.52 6.86
C ARG A 102 -14.03 -1.53 6.70
N ASN A 103 -15.04 -1.87 5.92
CA ASN A 103 -16.28 -1.07 5.84
C ASN A 103 -17.41 -1.76 6.63
N ASP A 104 -17.13 -2.10 7.89
CA ASP A 104 -18.05 -2.73 8.82
C ASP A 104 -18.47 -1.76 9.95
N ALA A 105 -19.49 -2.13 10.73
CA ALA A 105 -20.03 -1.24 11.76
C ALA A 105 -19.03 -0.90 12.87
N GLU A 106 -18.01 -1.73 13.10
CA GLU A 106 -16.99 -1.49 14.12
C GLU A 106 -16.04 -0.37 13.67
N GLU A 107 -15.57 -0.44 12.42
CA GLU A 107 -14.58 0.48 11.88
C GLU A 107 -15.21 1.83 11.49
N THR A 108 -16.32 1.79 10.75
CA THR A 108 -16.96 2.99 10.23
C THR A 108 -18.07 3.52 11.15
N GLY A 109 -18.56 2.74 12.11
CA GLY A 109 -19.69 3.12 12.99
C GLY A 109 -21.08 2.78 12.40
N ALA A 110 -21.12 2.47 11.11
CA ALA A 110 -22.28 1.89 10.42
C ALA A 110 -21.78 1.06 9.24
N ALA A 111 -22.33 -0.14 9.04
CA ALA A 111 -21.91 -0.99 7.94
C ALA A 111 -22.18 -0.31 6.59
N GLY A 112 -21.14 -0.24 5.74
CA GLY A 112 -21.26 0.34 4.41
C GLY A 112 -21.23 1.86 4.33
N ASP A 113 -20.74 2.57 5.35
CA ASP A 113 -20.48 4.03 5.30
C ASP A 113 -19.28 4.35 4.39
N THR A 114 -19.55 4.43 3.08
CA THR A 114 -18.54 4.76 2.07
C THR A 114 -17.89 6.12 2.29
N ALA A 115 -18.61 7.12 2.81
CA ALA A 115 -18.07 8.46 2.98
C ALA A 115 -16.93 8.47 4.01
N LYS A 116 -17.08 7.73 5.11
CA LYS A 116 -16.01 7.51 6.07
C LYS A 116 -14.95 6.55 5.54
N PHE A 117 -15.35 5.45 4.92
CA PHE A 117 -14.43 4.44 4.40
C PHE A 117 -13.40 5.03 3.41
N LEU A 118 -13.81 5.90 2.48
CA LEU A 118 -12.90 6.54 1.52
C LEU A 118 -11.91 7.53 2.16
N SER A 119 -12.03 7.84 3.45
CA SER A 119 -11.07 8.66 4.19
C SER A 119 -9.94 7.85 4.85
N PHE A 120 -10.01 6.51 4.84
CA PHE A 120 -9.07 5.64 5.56
C PHE A 120 -7.65 5.67 5.00
N ASN A 121 -7.46 6.16 3.76
CA ASN A 121 -6.12 6.42 3.27
C ASN A 121 -5.37 7.50 4.07
N LEU A 122 -6.09 8.40 4.76
CA LEU A 122 -5.47 9.38 5.64
C LEU A 122 -5.03 8.76 6.98
N GLU A 123 -5.69 7.71 7.45
CA GLU A 123 -5.23 6.92 8.60
C GLU A 123 -3.95 6.14 8.26
N MET A 124 -3.82 5.66 7.02
CA MET A 124 -2.56 5.09 6.53
C MET A 124 -1.40 6.10 6.67
N GLU A 125 -1.62 7.37 6.30
CA GLU A 125 -0.59 8.41 6.45
C GLU A 125 -0.30 8.74 7.92
N GLU A 126 -1.30 8.66 8.78
CA GLU A 126 -1.14 8.81 10.22
C GLU A 126 -0.27 7.70 10.80
N GLN A 127 -0.61 6.43 10.54
CA GLN A 127 0.19 5.27 10.96
C GLN A 127 1.64 5.37 10.48
N ILE A 128 1.85 5.72 9.20
CA ILE A 128 3.19 5.91 8.65
C ILE A 128 3.96 6.98 9.43
N ARG A 129 3.34 8.11 9.74
CA ARG A 129 3.98 9.21 10.51
C ARG A 129 4.29 8.80 11.94
N GLU A 130 3.39 8.08 12.61
CA GLU A 130 3.56 7.62 13.98
C GLU A 130 4.72 6.63 14.10
N VAL A 131 4.73 5.58 13.27
CA VAL A 131 5.78 4.57 13.23
C VAL A 131 7.13 5.18 12.79
N ALA A 132 7.12 6.10 11.83
CA ALA A 132 8.28 6.89 11.46
C ALA A 132 8.85 7.70 12.64
N GLY A 133 7.96 8.27 13.46
CA GLY A 133 8.29 9.00 14.68
C GLY A 133 8.96 8.12 15.72
N VAL A 134 8.46 6.90 15.94
CA VAL A 134 9.11 5.91 16.83
C VAL A 134 10.51 5.56 16.32
N CYS A 135 10.65 5.30 15.03
CA CYS A 135 11.96 5.05 14.41
C CYS A 135 12.95 6.20 14.65
N ASP A 136 12.49 7.46 14.50
CA ASP A 136 13.32 8.65 14.70
C ASP A 136 13.63 8.91 16.18
N TYR A 137 12.71 8.60 17.09
CA TYR A 137 12.94 8.62 18.53
C TYR A 137 14.07 7.65 18.93
N VAL A 138 13.98 6.38 18.52
CA VAL A 138 15.00 5.38 18.82
C VAL A 138 16.33 5.74 18.17
N ARG A 139 16.31 6.25 16.92
CA ARG A 139 17.49 6.77 16.23
C ARG A 139 18.23 7.81 17.07
N ALA A 140 17.50 8.80 17.57
CA ALA A 140 18.06 9.89 18.38
C ALA A 140 18.65 9.36 19.69
N ARG A 141 17.93 8.46 20.37
CA ARG A 141 18.41 7.79 21.59
C ARG A 141 19.70 6.99 21.36
N LYS A 142 19.80 6.30 20.22
CA LYS A 142 20.98 5.55 19.78
C LYS A 142 22.09 6.43 19.21
N ARG A 143 21.83 7.73 18.99
CA ARG A 143 22.74 8.69 18.33
C ARG A 143 23.19 8.23 16.94
N SER A 144 22.32 7.50 16.24
CA SER A 144 22.65 6.91 14.94
C SER A 144 22.43 7.91 13.80
N ARG A 145 23.36 7.90 12.84
CA ARG A 145 23.18 8.62 11.56
C ARG A 145 22.28 7.85 10.59
N LYS A 146 22.15 6.53 10.76
CA LYS A 146 21.27 5.69 9.95
C LYS A 146 19.82 6.07 10.23
N ARG A 147 19.04 6.27 9.17
CA ARG A 147 17.58 6.44 9.23
C ARG A 147 16.96 5.17 8.67
N LEU A 148 16.12 4.51 9.47
CA LEU A 148 15.37 3.34 9.00
C LEU A 148 14.29 3.77 8.01
N TRP A 149 14.11 2.97 6.97
CA TRP A 149 12.96 3.05 6.09
C TRP A 149 11.81 2.18 6.62
N LEU A 150 10.65 2.37 6.05
CA LEU A 150 9.44 1.63 6.38
C LEU A 150 9.12 0.65 5.24
N SER A 151 8.66 -0.53 5.65
CA SER A 151 8.15 -1.60 4.78
C SER A 151 6.67 -1.77 5.08
N PHE A 152 5.78 -1.18 4.28
CA PHE A 152 4.34 -1.43 4.42
C PHE A 152 4.00 -2.73 3.71
N ASP A 153 4.51 -3.86 4.22
CA ASP A 153 4.51 -5.16 3.57
C ASP A 153 3.22 -5.97 3.76
N GLU A 154 2.26 -5.44 4.52
CA GLU A 154 0.88 -5.91 4.48
C GLU A 154 -0.13 -4.75 4.53
N TRP A 155 -0.78 -4.49 3.41
CA TRP A 155 -1.93 -3.58 3.37
C TRP A 155 -2.97 -4.03 2.36
N ASN A 156 -4.25 -3.91 2.73
CA ASN A 156 -5.38 -4.02 1.79
C ASN A 156 -6.71 -3.65 2.45
N VAL A 157 -7.78 -3.69 1.66
CA VAL A 157 -9.14 -3.91 2.17
C VAL A 157 -9.35 -5.39 2.46
N TRP A 158 -9.80 -5.72 3.67
CA TRP A 158 -10.11 -7.09 4.06
C TRP A 158 -11.12 -7.13 5.20
N TYR A 159 -12.38 -7.48 4.89
CA TYR A 159 -13.42 -7.56 5.92
C TYR A 159 -14.54 -8.57 5.66
N ARG A 160 -14.73 -9.02 4.42
CA ARG A 160 -15.84 -9.93 4.07
C ARG A 160 -15.48 -11.40 4.22
N GLN A 161 -14.22 -11.77 3.99
CA GLN A 161 -13.75 -13.17 4.06
C GLN A 161 -12.70 -13.37 5.15
N ARG A 162 -13.12 -13.31 6.42
CA ARG A 162 -12.23 -13.43 7.60
C ARG A 162 -12.30 -14.77 8.35
N GLY A 163 -13.08 -15.73 7.85
CA GLY A 163 -13.31 -17.02 8.51
C GLY A 163 -12.65 -18.21 7.81
N GLY A 164 -12.66 -19.36 8.51
CA GLY A 164 -12.21 -20.66 8.01
C GLY A 164 -10.83 -21.07 8.55
N ASP A 165 -10.70 -22.34 8.93
CA ASP A 165 -9.43 -22.97 9.36
C ASP A 165 -8.83 -23.90 8.29
N GLY A 166 -9.47 -23.90 7.11
CA GLY A 166 -9.12 -24.75 5.98
C GLY A 166 -9.38 -26.24 6.19
N GLY A 167 -9.88 -26.68 7.35
CA GLY A 167 -10.24 -28.07 7.63
C GLY A 167 -9.13 -29.09 7.36
N ARG A 168 -7.85 -28.70 7.49
CA ARG A 168 -6.67 -29.51 7.12
C ARG A 168 -6.66 -29.98 5.65
N GLN A 169 -7.37 -29.27 4.78
CA GLN A 169 -7.39 -29.56 3.35
C GLN A 169 -6.17 -28.93 2.66
N LYS A 170 -5.81 -29.47 1.49
CA LYS A 170 -4.78 -28.88 0.64
C LYS A 170 -5.39 -27.74 -0.17
N ALA A 171 -4.83 -26.53 -0.03
CA ALA A 171 -5.27 -25.31 -0.73
C ALA A 171 -6.79 -25.05 -0.66
N PRO A 172 -7.38 -24.99 0.56
CA PRO A 172 -8.78 -24.63 0.73
C PRO A 172 -8.99 -23.17 0.31
N ARG A 173 -10.22 -22.84 -0.10
CA ARG A 173 -10.62 -21.48 -0.43
C ARG A 173 -10.73 -20.66 0.86
N LEU A 174 -9.69 -19.89 1.15
CA LEU A 174 -9.59 -19.03 2.33
C LEU A 174 -9.35 -17.60 1.88
N LEU A 175 -9.96 -16.64 2.59
CA LEU A 175 -9.73 -15.21 2.39
C LEU A 175 -9.98 -14.74 0.93
N GLU A 176 -10.81 -15.43 0.16
CA GLU A 176 -11.10 -15.07 -1.23
C GLU A 176 -12.12 -13.91 -1.31
N GLU A 177 -11.68 -12.73 -0.89
CA GLU A 177 -12.45 -11.49 -0.86
C GLU A 177 -12.94 -11.10 -2.26
N VAL A 178 -14.23 -10.78 -2.41
CA VAL A 178 -14.78 -10.18 -3.64
C VAL A 178 -14.80 -8.66 -3.46
N TYR A 179 -14.07 -7.95 -4.31
CA TYR A 179 -13.93 -6.49 -4.23
C TYR A 179 -14.98 -5.77 -5.07
N ASN A 180 -15.49 -4.66 -4.53
CA ASN A 180 -16.47 -3.80 -5.18
C ASN A 180 -15.83 -2.45 -5.62
N LEU A 181 -16.62 -1.53 -6.18
CA LEU A 181 -16.12 -0.23 -6.63
C LEU A 181 -15.52 0.61 -5.49
N GLU A 182 -16.18 0.72 -4.33
CA GLU A 182 -15.64 1.52 -3.22
C GLU A 182 -14.29 1.01 -2.70
N ASP A 183 -14.07 -0.31 -2.70
CA ASP A 183 -12.78 -0.88 -2.31
C ASP A 183 -11.68 -0.44 -3.29
N ALA A 184 -11.96 -0.43 -4.59
CA ALA A 184 -11.02 0.03 -5.60
C ALA A 184 -10.70 1.53 -5.45
N LEU A 185 -11.71 2.35 -5.14
CA LEU A 185 -11.50 3.77 -4.86
C LEU A 185 -10.58 3.98 -3.65
N LEU A 186 -10.79 3.22 -2.57
CA LEU A 186 -9.95 3.30 -1.37
C LEU A 186 -8.52 2.80 -1.65
N VAL A 187 -8.35 1.70 -2.41
CA VAL A 187 -7.02 1.25 -2.85
C VAL A 187 -6.30 2.33 -3.67
N GLY A 188 -7.02 3.06 -4.53
CA GLY A 188 -6.48 4.25 -5.20
C GLY A 188 -6.02 5.34 -4.22
N GLY A 189 -6.80 5.58 -3.17
CA GLY A 189 -6.42 6.46 -2.07
C GLY A 189 -5.17 6.00 -1.33
N PHE A 190 -5.03 4.71 -1.02
CA PHE A 190 -3.82 4.16 -0.38
C PHE A 190 -2.58 4.36 -1.24
N LEU A 191 -2.69 4.17 -2.55
CA LEU A 191 -1.59 4.42 -3.47
C LEU A 191 -1.16 5.90 -3.44
N ASN A 192 -2.12 6.83 -3.36
CA ASN A 192 -1.81 8.25 -3.16
C ASN A 192 -1.05 8.50 -1.85
N SER A 193 -1.48 7.90 -0.75
CA SER A 193 -0.84 8.01 0.57
C SER A 193 0.58 7.42 0.58
N LEU A 194 0.77 6.25 -0.02
CA LEU A 194 2.07 5.59 -0.16
C LEU A 194 3.03 6.44 -1.01
N MET A 195 2.56 7.00 -2.13
CA MET A 195 3.36 7.92 -2.94
C MET A 195 3.78 9.15 -2.12
N ARG A 196 2.84 9.81 -1.44
CA ARG A 196 3.18 10.98 -0.59
C ARG A 196 4.13 10.65 0.56
N SER A 197 4.22 9.37 0.95
CA SER A 197 5.09 8.87 2.02
C SER A 197 6.37 8.19 1.51
N ALA A 198 6.69 8.29 0.22
CA ALA A 198 7.82 7.59 -0.40
C ALA A 198 9.20 8.03 0.13
N ASP A 199 9.29 9.12 0.90
CA ASP A 199 10.51 9.52 1.60
C ASP A 199 10.84 8.62 2.81
N ARG A 200 9.85 7.85 3.28
CA ARG A 200 9.97 6.87 4.38
C ARG A 200 9.63 5.46 3.95
N VAL A 201 8.55 5.28 3.21
CA VAL A 201 8.09 3.95 2.77
C VAL A 201 8.84 3.57 1.51
N HIS A 202 9.76 2.62 1.65
CA HIS A 202 10.61 2.16 0.54
C HIS A 202 10.11 0.85 -0.08
N ILE A 203 9.34 0.08 0.69
CA ILE A 203 8.71 -1.16 0.25
C ILE A 203 7.25 -1.09 0.67
N ALA A 204 6.36 -1.44 -0.24
CA ALA A 204 4.95 -1.65 0.07
C ALA A 204 4.47 -2.88 -0.69
N CYS A 205 3.76 -3.78 -0.01
CA CYS A 205 3.26 -5.02 -0.60
C CYS A 205 1.75 -5.10 -0.39
N LEU A 206 1.00 -5.00 -1.49
CA LEU A 206 -0.43 -5.27 -1.47
C LEU A 206 -0.64 -6.73 -1.02
N ALA A 207 -1.32 -6.93 0.10
CA ALA A 207 -1.59 -8.24 0.65
C ALA A 207 -2.97 -8.74 0.18
N GLN A 208 -3.08 -9.71 -0.73
CA GLN A 208 -2.03 -10.45 -1.43
C GLN A 208 -2.21 -10.37 -2.94
N LEU A 209 -1.51 -11.24 -3.69
CA LEU A 209 -1.38 -11.09 -5.14
C LEU A 209 -2.40 -11.92 -5.94
N VAL A 210 -2.74 -13.14 -5.50
CA VAL A 210 -3.64 -14.06 -6.23
C VAL A 210 -4.56 -14.82 -5.26
N ASN A 211 -5.86 -14.82 -5.55
CA ASN A 211 -6.98 -15.42 -4.78
C ASN A 211 -7.19 -14.83 -3.38
N VAL A 212 -6.22 -14.99 -2.49
CA VAL A 212 -6.27 -14.52 -1.10
C VAL A 212 -6.20 -13.00 -1.08
N ILE A 213 -7.30 -12.33 -0.71
CA ILE A 213 -7.43 -10.86 -0.62
C ILE A 213 -6.69 -10.16 -1.75
N ALA A 214 -6.99 -10.55 -2.99
CA ALA A 214 -6.13 -10.26 -4.13
C ALA A 214 -6.79 -9.42 -5.22
N PRO A 215 -6.01 -8.61 -5.98
CA PRO A 215 -6.50 -7.96 -7.19
C PRO A 215 -6.74 -8.96 -8.34
N LEU A 216 -6.17 -10.16 -8.25
CA LEU A 216 -6.35 -11.24 -9.23
C LEU A 216 -6.98 -12.45 -8.56
N SER A 217 -8.01 -13.00 -9.17
CA SER A 217 -8.62 -14.27 -8.76
C SER A 217 -8.54 -15.27 -9.91
N THR A 218 -8.31 -16.53 -9.60
CA THR A 218 -8.18 -17.62 -10.58
C THR A 218 -9.17 -18.73 -10.25
N SER A 219 -9.72 -19.34 -11.28
CA SER A 219 -10.37 -20.64 -11.21
C SER A 219 -9.54 -21.66 -12.00
N PRO A 220 -9.88 -22.96 -11.99
CA PRO A 220 -9.22 -23.95 -12.85
C PRO A 220 -9.23 -23.60 -14.35
N THR A 221 -10.13 -22.72 -14.79
CA THR A 221 -10.35 -22.40 -16.21
C THR A 221 -10.24 -20.93 -16.55
N GLY A 222 -9.98 -20.04 -15.59
CA GLY A 222 -10.04 -18.60 -15.86
C GLY A 222 -9.30 -17.71 -14.88
N LEU A 223 -9.09 -16.47 -15.30
CA LEU A 223 -8.51 -15.37 -14.53
C LEU A 223 -9.53 -14.23 -14.48
N LEU A 224 -9.74 -13.69 -13.29
CA LEU A 224 -10.59 -12.55 -13.01
C LEU A 224 -9.73 -11.40 -12.46
N ARG A 225 -9.88 -10.22 -13.06
CA ARG A 225 -9.36 -8.97 -12.51
C ARG A 225 -10.44 -8.39 -11.59
N GLN A 226 -10.15 -8.36 -10.30
CA GLN A 226 -10.99 -7.70 -9.31
C GLN A 226 -10.96 -6.19 -9.51
N THR A 227 -11.89 -5.46 -8.90
CA THR A 227 -11.99 -4.00 -9.07
C THR A 227 -10.71 -3.27 -8.64
N THR A 228 -10.08 -3.73 -7.55
CA THR A 228 -8.82 -3.23 -6.98
C THR A 228 -7.60 -3.43 -7.88
N TYR A 229 -7.70 -4.27 -8.93
CA TYR A 229 -6.63 -4.47 -9.91
C TYR A 229 -6.26 -3.18 -10.64
N TYR A 230 -7.24 -2.37 -11.03
CA TYR A 230 -6.99 -1.25 -11.93
C TYR A 230 -6.21 -0.10 -11.28
N PRO A 231 -6.59 0.41 -10.09
CA PRO A 231 -5.79 1.41 -9.39
C PRO A 231 -4.36 0.95 -9.15
N TYR A 232 -4.19 -0.31 -8.71
CA TYR A 232 -2.88 -0.91 -8.46
C TYR A 232 -2.03 -0.99 -9.73
N LEU A 233 -2.62 -1.47 -10.84
CA LEU A 233 -1.97 -1.49 -12.15
C LEU A 233 -1.54 -0.07 -12.58
N TRP A 234 -2.39 0.93 -12.40
CA TRP A 234 -2.07 2.29 -12.84
C TRP A 234 -0.88 2.88 -12.09
N ALA A 235 -0.81 2.71 -10.77
CA ALA A 235 0.36 3.11 -10.00
C ALA A 235 1.60 2.33 -10.46
N LEU A 236 1.47 1.01 -10.64
CA LEU A 236 2.56 0.17 -11.14
C LEU A 236 3.02 0.55 -12.54
N GLU A 237 2.18 1.08 -13.42
CA GLU A 237 2.57 1.52 -14.77
C GLU A 237 3.15 2.93 -14.78
N GLN A 238 2.55 3.87 -14.03
CA GLN A 238 2.70 5.31 -14.23
C GLN A 238 3.46 6.02 -13.11
N ALA A 239 3.42 5.52 -11.87
CA ALA A 239 4.12 6.14 -10.75
C ALA A 239 5.63 5.88 -10.87
N ARG A 240 6.35 6.80 -11.52
CA ARG A 240 7.79 6.71 -11.80
C ARG A 240 8.51 8.00 -11.46
N GLY A 241 9.76 7.86 -11.06
CA GLY A 241 10.64 8.98 -10.73
C GLY A 241 10.37 9.56 -9.35
N GLU A 242 10.34 10.88 -9.28
CA GLU A 242 10.21 11.63 -8.03
C GLU A 242 8.74 11.94 -7.74
N VAL A 243 8.33 11.83 -6.47
CA VAL A 243 6.98 12.24 -6.06
C VAL A 243 6.94 13.77 -5.95
N LEU A 244 5.92 14.37 -6.55
CA LEU A 244 5.68 15.81 -6.53
C LEU A 244 5.01 16.22 -5.22
N ARG A 245 5.48 17.33 -4.64
CA ARG A 245 4.77 18.02 -3.57
C ARG A 245 3.68 18.90 -4.15
N LEU A 246 2.49 18.35 -4.28
CA LEU A 246 1.32 19.08 -4.78
C LEU A 246 0.76 20.03 -3.71
N ALA A 247 0.39 21.24 -4.12
CA ALA A 247 -0.41 22.15 -3.31
C ALA A 247 -1.88 21.96 -3.70
N VAL A 248 -2.60 21.16 -2.92
CA VAL A 248 -3.99 20.77 -3.22
C VAL A 248 -4.94 21.60 -2.36
N GLU A 249 -5.86 22.29 -3.01
CA GLU A 249 -6.97 22.98 -2.37
C GLU A 249 -8.27 22.30 -2.79
N SER A 250 -9.10 21.94 -1.81
CA SER A 250 -10.38 21.29 -2.06
C SER A 250 -11.36 21.68 -0.96
N PRO A 251 -12.65 21.93 -1.30
CA PRO A 251 -13.70 21.89 -0.30
C PRO A 251 -13.65 20.55 0.45
N ALA A 252 -14.16 20.56 1.67
CA ALA A 252 -14.18 19.39 2.54
C ALA A 252 -15.61 19.03 2.97
N TYR A 253 -15.81 17.76 3.30
CA TYR A 253 -17.00 17.26 3.98
C TYR A 253 -16.63 16.81 5.38
N ASN A 254 -17.59 16.86 6.30
CA ASN A 254 -17.35 16.42 7.67
C ASN A 254 -17.56 14.90 7.77
N VAL A 255 -16.57 14.20 8.32
CA VAL A 255 -16.64 12.78 8.65
C VAL A 255 -16.63 12.63 10.16
N ALA A 256 -17.60 11.88 10.69
CA ALA A 256 -17.71 11.63 12.13
C ALA A 256 -16.43 11.00 12.67
N GLY A 257 -15.89 11.58 13.75
CA GLY A 257 -14.63 11.15 14.38
C GLY A 257 -13.35 11.60 13.66
N LYS A 258 -13.44 12.23 12.48
CA LYS A 258 -12.27 12.65 11.68
C LYS A 258 -12.25 14.13 11.31
N GLY A 259 -13.39 14.81 11.39
CA GLY A 259 -13.49 16.22 11.03
C GLY A 259 -13.55 16.44 9.51
N ALA A 260 -12.99 17.55 9.05
CA ALA A 260 -13.09 17.99 7.67
C ALA A 260 -12.13 17.21 6.75
N ILE A 261 -12.69 16.37 5.87
CA ILE A 261 -11.97 15.59 4.87
C ILE A 261 -12.11 16.24 3.48
N PRO A 262 -11.01 16.53 2.78
CA PRO A 262 -11.07 17.05 1.41
C PRO A 262 -11.79 16.09 0.46
N TYR A 263 -12.64 16.64 -0.41
CA TYR A 263 -13.27 15.84 -1.48
C TYR A 263 -12.23 15.31 -2.47
N ILE A 264 -11.24 16.12 -2.84
CA ILE A 264 -10.16 15.73 -3.76
C ILE A 264 -8.91 15.34 -2.99
N ASP A 265 -8.39 14.16 -3.29
CA ASP A 265 -7.07 13.69 -2.88
C ASP A 265 -6.22 13.43 -4.12
N ALA A 266 -5.00 13.95 -4.10
CA ALA A 266 -4.13 13.92 -5.26
C ALA A 266 -2.70 13.50 -4.89
N SER A 267 -2.09 12.72 -5.77
CA SER A 267 -0.66 12.47 -5.76
C SER A 267 -0.13 12.57 -7.19
N GLY A 268 1.14 12.89 -7.35
CA GLY A 268 1.75 13.00 -8.68
C GLY A 268 3.21 12.62 -8.65
N THR A 269 3.70 12.13 -9.79
CA THR A 269 5.10 11.75 -9.96
C THR A 269 5.67 12.37 -11.21
N PHE A 270 6.97 12.63 -11.21
CA PHE A 270 7.71 13.15 -12.35
C PHE A 270 8.94 12.28 -12.61
N ASP A 271 8.98 11.68 -13.80
CA ASP A 271 10.13 10.93 -14.28
C ASP A 271 11.08 11.86 -15.05
N ARG A 272 12.15 12.29 -14.37
CA ARG A 272 13.20 13.11 -14.99
C ARG A 272 13.87 12.47 -16.20
N GLN A 273 13.94 11.14 -16.26
CA GLN A 273 14.62 10.44 -17.36
C GLN A 273 13.69 10.23 -18.55
N GLY A 274 12.45 9.82 -18.30
CA GLY A 274 11.43 9.60 -19.33
C GLY A 274 10.69 10.86 -19.79
N GLY A 275 10.78 11.97 -19.05
CA GLY A 275 10.06 13.23 -19.33
C GLY A 275 8.54 13.15 -19.11
N GLY A 276 8.06 12.08 -18.48
CA GLY A 276 6.65 11.84 -18.18
C GLY A 276 6.26 12.38 -16.80
N CYS A 277 5.06 12.93 -16.70
CA CYS A 277 4.45 13.29 -15.43
C CYS A 277 3.13 12.53 -15.27
N SER A 278 2.84 12.05 -14.08
CA SER A 278 1.59 11.35 -13.78
C SER A 278 0.86 12.00 -12.62
N LEU A 279 -0.47 12.00 -12.67
CA LEU A 279 -1.35 12.53 -11.64
C LEU A 279 -2.43 11.51 -11.34
N PHE A 280 -2.64 11.24 -10.06
CA PHE A 280 -3.65 10.33 -9.54
C PHE A 280 -4.62 11.12 -8.68
N LEU A 281 -5.91 11.00 -8.95
CA LEU A 281 -6.95 11.81 -8.32
C LEU A 281 -8.05 10.90 -7.77
N LEU A 282 -8.38 11.06 -6.49
CA LEU A 282 -9.55 10.46 -5.86
C LEU A 282 -10.58 11.56 -5.60
N ASN A 283 -11.80 11.40 -6.13
CA ASN A 283 -12.97 12.18 -5.75
C ASN A 283 -13.82 11.38 -4.75
N ARG A 284 -13.81 11.80 -3.48
CA ARG A 284 -14.60 11.23 -2.39
C ARG A 284 -16.06 11.72 -2.39
N ASP A 285 -16.40 12.69 -3.23
CA ASP A 285 -17.78 13.16 -3.33
C ASP A 285 -18.65 12.06 -3.94
N LEU A 286 -19.56 11.52 -3.13
CA LEU A 286 -20.41 10.43 -3.55
C LEU A 286 -21.50 10.87 -4.51
N GLU A 287 -21.79 12.16 -4.64
CA GLU A 287 -22.95 12.66 -5.40
C GLU A 287 -22.56 13.58 -6.55
N LYS A 288 -21.54 14.42 -6.36
CA LYS A 288 -21.20 15.49 -7.32
C LYS A 288 -19.89 15.24 -8.03
N ALA A 289 -19.90 15.53 -9.33
CA ALA A 289 -18.67 15.77 -10.04
C ALA A 289 -17.97 17.01 -9.46
N ARG A 290 -16.65 17.01 -9.50
CA ARG A 290 -15.82 18.10 -9.01
C ARG A 290 -14.95 18.61 -10.16
N GLU A 291 -15.07 19.90 -10.44
CA GLU A 291 -14.15 20.57 -11.35
C GLU A 291 -12.78 20.67 -10.66
N VAL A 292 -11.74 20.17 -11.32
CA VAL A 292 -10.35 20.19 -10.84
C VAL A 292 -9.53 21.06 -11.77
N GLU A 293 -8.96 22.12 -11.20
CA GLU A 293 -8.02 23.01 -11.87
C GLU A 293 -6.58 22.54 -11.61
N LEU A 294 -5.84 22.27 -12.68
CA LEU A 294 -4.42 21.92 -12.66
C LEU A 294 -3.60 23.14 -13.08
N VAL A 295 -2.70 23.59 -12.20
CA VAL A 295 -1.83 24.74 -12.45
C VAL A 295 -0.37 24.28 -12.53
N TRP A 296 0.21 24.36 -13.71
CA TRP A 296 1.62 24.07 -13.98
C TRP A 296 2.45 25.34 -13.82
N ARG A 297 3.36 25.33 -12.86
CA ARG A 297 4.19 26.51 -12.53
C ARG A 297 5.45 26.64 -13.38
N ASP A 298 6.05 25.51 -13.78
CA ASP A 298 7.31 25.51 -14.51
C ASP A 298 7.09 25.32 -16.02
N ALA A 299 6.72 24.11 -16.44
CA ALA A 299 6.45 23.78 -17.83
C ALA A 299 5.03 23.24 -17.99
N ALA A 300 4.26 23.86 -18.88
CA ALA A 300 2.97 23.32 -19.29
C ALA A 300 3.19 22.02 -20.08
N PRO A 301 2.33 21.00 -19.91
CA PRO A 301 2.43 19.79 -20.68
C PRO A 301 2.09 20.06 -22.14
N ARG A 302 2.80 19.40 -23.06
CA ARG A 302 2.52 19.42 -24.50
C ARG A 302 1.26 18.61 -24.83
N ALA A 303 1.01 17.55 -24.08
CA ALA A 303 -0.13 16.67 -24.29
C ALA A 303 -0.55 15.95 -23.00
N VAL A 304 -1.81 15.53 -22.96
CA VAL A 304 -2.31 14.49 -22.05
C VAL A 304 -2.25 13.18 -22.83
N ALA A 305 -1.23 12.36 -22.57
CA ALA A 305 -0.99 11.09 -23.26
C ALA A 305 -2.06 10.05 -22.90
N ARG A 306 -2.58 10.11 -21.67
CA ARG A 306 -3.61 9.18 -21.19
C ARG A 306 -4.44 9.83 -20.10
N ALA A 307 -5.74 9.58 -20.10
CA ALA A 307 -6.66 9.95 -19.03
C ALA A 307 -7.68 8.83 -18.83
N ARG A 308 -7.61 8.15 -17.68
CA ARG A 308 -8.46 7.02 -17.33
C ARG A 308 -9.14 7.28 -16.00
N VAL A 309 -10.37 6.81 -15.85
CA VAL A 309 -11.16 6.92 -14.62
C VAL A 309 -11.87 5.61 -14.30
N LEU A 310 -11.95 5.29 -13.02
CA LEU A 310 -12.80 4.25 -12.48
C LEU A 310 -13.93 4.93 -11.70
N THR A 311 -15.16 4.72 -12.14
CA THR A 311 -16.38 5.28 -11.53
C THR A 311 -17.58 4.42 -11.89
N GLY A 312 -18.72 4.63 -11.25
CA GLY A 312 -19.97 3.90 -11.48
C GLY A 312 -21.07 4.34 -10.53
N ASN A 313 -22.32 3.98 -10.83
CA ASN A 313 -23.47 4.37 -10.01
C ASN A 313 -23.71 3.45 -8.80
N ASP A 314 -23.23 2.21 -8.87
CA ASP A 314 -23.35 1.22 -7.82
C ASP A 314 -21.99 1.02 -7.15
N LEU A 315 -21.80 1.60 -5.97
CA LEU A 315 -20.57 1.46 -5.17
C LEU A 315 -20.30 0.00 -4.76
N LYS A 316 -21.34 -0.84 -4.73
CA LYS A 316 -21.24 -2.26 -4.38
C LYS A 316 -21.12 -3.15 -5.61
N ALA A 317 -20.99 -2.59 -6.81
CA ALA A 317 -20.75 -3.36 -8.03
C ALA A 317 -19.41 -4.11 -7.96
N VAL A 318 -19.42 -5.40 -8.29
CA VAL A 318 -18.27 -6.31 -8.30
C VAL A 318 -18.03 -6.88 -9.70
N ASN A 319 -16.81 -7.34 -9.96
CA ASN A 319 -16.53 -8.19 -11.11
C ASN A 319 -16.71 -9.67 -10.72
N THR A 320 -17.25 -10.49 -11.61
CA THR A 320 -17.34 -11.95 -11.46
C THR A 320 -16.76 -12.64 -12.69
N PHE A 321 -16.60 -13.96 -12.66
CA PHE A 321 -16.13 -14.69 -13.85
C PHE A 321 -17.13 -14.61 -15.03
N GLU A 322 -18.42 -14.46 -14.75
CA GLU A 322 -19.49 -14.30 -15.73
C GLU A 322 -19.63 -12.85 -16.22
N ALA A 323 -19.28 -11.87 -15.37
CA ALA A 323 -19.31 -10.45 -15.67
C ALA A 323 -17.98 -9.77 -15.27
N PRO A 324 -16.88 -10.04 -16.01
CA PRO A 324 -15.52 -9.68 -15.58
C PRO A 324 -15.17 -8.20 -15.73
N THR A 325 -16.05 -7.41 -16.36
CA THR A 325 -15.82 -5.99 -16.67
C THR A 325 -16.97 -5.10 -16.23
N LYS A 326 -17.75 -5.52 -15.22
CA LYS A 326 -18.85 -4.70 -14.66
C LYS A 326 -18.31 -3.39 -14.06
N VAL A 327 -17.16 -3.46 -13.40
CA VAL A 327 -16.36 -2.33 -12.95
C VAL A 327 -15.03 -2.39 -13.68
N ALA A 328 -14.85 -1.49 -14.65
CA ALA A 328 -13.68 -1.42 -15.51
C ALA A 328 -13.30 0.04 -15.80
N PRO A 329 -12.02 0.31 -16.16
CA PRO A 329 -11.57 1.62 -16.59
C PRO A 329 -12.43 2.20 -17.71
N GLN A 330 -12.74 3.49 -17.58
CA GLN A 330 -13.39 4.30 -18.59
C GLN A 330 -12.41 5.38 -19.06
N GLU A 331 -12.64 5.89 -20.27
CA GLU A 331 -11.92 7.07 -20.76
C GLU A 331 -12.41 8.31 -19.99
N LEU A 332 -11.45 9.11 -19.50
CA LEU A 332 -11.75 10.42 -18.92
C LEU A 332 -11.44 11.47 -19.99
N ALA A 333 -12.36 12.41 -20.22
CA ALA A 333 -12.14 13.50 -21.16
C ALA A 333 -10.85 14.26 -20.78
N PRO A 334 -9.81 14.27 -21.64
CA PRO A 334 -8.55 14.87 -21.27
C PRO A 334 -8.70 16.39 -21.21
N PRO A 335 -8.17 17.05 -20.16
CA PRO A 335 -8.13 18.50 -20.12
C PRO A 335 -7.27 19.06 -21.26
N ARG A 336 -7.61 20.24 -21.78
CA ARG A 336 -6.80 20.90 -22.82
C ARG A 336 -5.42 21.25 -22.27
N PRO A 337 -4.31 20.84 -22.93
CA PRO A 337 -2.96 21.16 -22.47
C PRO A 337 -2.73 22.66 -22.37
N GLY A 338 -2.08 23.08 -21.28
CA GLY A 338 -1.80 24.48 -20.99
C GLY A 338 -1.20 24.64 -19.59
N SER A 339 -0.76 25.85 -19.25
CA SER A 339 -0.27 26.14 -17.89
C SER A 339 -1.38 26.09 -16.84
N LYS A 340 -2.63 26.32 -17.27
CA LYS A 340 -3.83 26.17 -16.48
C LYS A 340 -4.80 25.28 -17.25
N MET A 341 -5.19 24.16 -16.65
CA MET A 341 -6.00 23.13 -17.27
C MET A 341 -7.15 22.78 -16.35
N THR A 342 -8.31 22.46 -16.91
CA THR A 342 -9.50 22.11 -16.12
C THR A 342 -10.05 20.78 -16.60
N LEU A 343 -10.35 19.88 -15.67
CA LEU A 343 -11.09 18.65 -15.94
C LEU A 343 -12.27 18.51 -14.97
N GLU A 344 -13.33 17.86 -15.42
CA GLU A 344 -14.44 17.45 -14.56
C GLU A 344 -14.16 16.02 -14.09
N LEU A 345 -13.96 15.85 -12.79
CA LEU A 345 -13.75 14.54 -12.17
C LEU A 345 -15.10 14.00 -11.67
N PRO A 346 -15.62 12.87 -12.21
CA PRO A 346 -16.92 12.32 -11.84
C PRO A 346 -17.05 12.08 -10.33
N PRO A 347 -18.26 12.02 -9.77
CA PRO A 347 -18.45 11.60 -8.38
C PRO A 347 -17.85 10.21 -8.16
N ARG A 348 -17.46 9.89 -6.92
CA ARG A 348 -17.04 8.55 -6.47
C ARG A 348 -16.10 7.90 -7.47
N SER A 349 -14.98 8.56 -7.72
CA SER A 349 -14.10 8.19 -8.83
C SER A 349 -12.63 8.24 -8.46
N TYR A 350 -11.84 7.38 -9.11
CA TYR A 350 -10.40 7.41 -9.07
C TYR A 350 -9.86 7.52 -10.49
N ALA A 351 -9.02 8.51 -10.76
CA ALA A 351 -8.48 8.79 -12.08
C ALA A 351 -6.95 8.78 -12.09
N ALA A 352 -6.39 8.39 -13.22
CA ALA A 352 -4.97 8.47 -13.51
C ALA A 352 -4.76 9.19 -14.85
N LEU A 353 -3.93 10.23 -14.84
CA LEU A 353 -3.55 11.04 -15.99
C LEU A 353 -2.05 10.92 -16.22
N GLU A 354 -1.66 10.77 -17.48
CA GLU A 354 -0.27 10.75 -17.93
C GLU A 354 -0.05 11.94 -18.88
N PHE A 355 0.95 12.76 -18.58
CA PHE A 355 1.29 13.97 -19.29
C PHE A 355 2.66 13.83 -19.96
N THR A 356 2.78 14.43 -21.13
CA THR A 356 4.06 14.62 -21.80
C THR A 356 4.48 16.08 -21.62
N LEU A 357 5.59 16.32 -20.92
CA LEU A 357 6.15 17.67 -20.75
C LEU A 357 6.90 18.14 -22.00
#